data_AF-G8TQL6-F1
#
_entry.id   AF-G8TQL6-F1
#
_cell.length_a   1.000
_cell.length_b   1.000
_cell.length_c   1.000
_cell.angle_alpha   90.00
_cell.angle_beta   90.00
_cell.angle_gamma   90.00
#
_symmetry.space_group_name_H-M   'P 1'
#
loop_
_entity.id
_entity.type
_entity.pdbx_description
1 polymer ?
#
loop_
_entity_poly.entity_id
_entity_poly.type
_entity_poly.pdbx_seq_one_letter_code
_entity_poly.pdbx_strand_id
1 'polypeptide(L)'
;MFGLFSKKNPECPIDTGTRLWMEQAFVWLVQEFGQNNQLTKPMLFPTTEHFPIPYDGSHDSFIQTAHIVARQMDIDLQTINLELYNESVQEIQSDIGISIFTQPDDTSEVPLTAGLYFGKNAAGKYDVFIEKYNLNDPEKLVATIAHEFAHIKLLGEKQVAFNDESLTDLTTVIFGIGVFNANCAFREIKNFSVRGHSTLGYLKQREWGYALALYAYFKQEKDPAWLHHLTPNIRSDFKKSIAFMYANPARIFKEKYKPGEQA
;
A
#
# COMPACT_ATOMS: atom_id res chain seq x y z
N MET A 1 36.62 35.90 -1.23
CA MET A 1 36.74 34.43 -1.22
C MET A 1 35.35 33.86 -0.96
N PHE A 2 34.66 33.38 -1.99
CA PHE A 2 33.39 32.67 -1.83
C PHE A 2 33.72 31.19 -1.63
N GLY A 3 33.39 30.66 -0.46
CA GLY A 3 33.62 29.25 -0.14
C GLY A 3 32.82 28.36 -1.09
N LEU A 4 33.52 27.46 -1.78
CA LEU A 4 32.90 26.36 -2.50
C LEU A 4 32.20 25.46 -1.46
N PHE A 5 30.88 25.59 -1.35
CA PHE A 5 30.07 24.52 -0.77
C PHE A 5 30.19 23.31 -1.70
N SER A 6 31.06 22.36 -1.35
CA SER A 6 31.01 21.02 -1.92
C SER A 6 29.57 20.52 -1.79
N LYS A 7 28.88 20.28 -2.90
CA LYS A 7 27.55 19.66 -2.89
C LYS A 7 27.73 18.28 -2.25
N LYS A 8 27.41 18.18 -0.95
CA LYS A 8 27.37 16.91 -0.24
C LYS A 8 26.41 16.01 -1.03
N ASN A 9 26.87 14.82 -1.43
CA ASN A 9 26.01 13.85 -2.08
C ASN A 9 24.80 13.59 -1.16
N PRO A 10 23.57 13.62 -1.68
CA PRO A 10 22.40 13.33 -0.86
C PRO A 10 22.55 11.95 -0.20
N GLU A 11 22.22 11.87 1.08
CA GLU A 11 22.22 10.60 1.82
C GLU A 11 20.90 9.86 1.61
N CYS A 12 20.94 8.53 1.59
CA CYS A 12 19.74 7.71 1.52
C CYS A 12 18.94 7.86 2.83
N PRO A 13 17.62 8.13 2.79
CA PRO A 13 16.84 8.35 4.00
C PRO A 13 16.49 7.08 4.79
N ILE A 14 16.72 5.90 4.20
CA ILE A 14 16.53 4.57 4.79
C ILE A 14 17.86 3.81 4.81
N ASP A 15 17.96 2.78 5.66
CA ASP A 15 19.16 1.95 5.76
C ASP A 15 19.38 1.11 4.49
N THR A 16 20.62 0.61 4.34
CA THR A 16 21.03 -0.13 3.15
C THR A 16 20.25 -1.43 2.94
N GLY A 17 19.89 -2.15 4.02
CA GLY A 17 19.18 -3.42 3.91
C GLY A 17 17.77 -3.23 3.38
N THR A 18 17.04 -2.32 4.01
CA THR A 18 15.70 -1.92 3.60
C THR A 18 15.72 -1.38 2.17
N ARG A 19 16.67 -0.51 1.82
CA ARG A 19 16.82 -0.02 0.44
C ARG A 19 16.94 -1.15 -0.59
N LEU A 20 17.86 -2.07 -0.38
CA LEU A 20 18.14 -3.16 -1.31
C LEU A 20 16.95 -4.11 -1.45
N TRP A 21 16.29 -4.42 -0.33
CA TRP A 21 15.06 -5.22 -0.34
C TRP A 21 13.95 -4.52 -1.14
N MET A 22 13.67 -3.24 -0.86
CA MET A 22 12.63 -2.47 -1.55
C MET A 22 12.90 -2.35 -3.06
N GLU A 23 14.14 -2.08 -3.45
CA GLU A 23 14.52 -2.01 -4.87
C GLU A 23 14.34 -3.35 -5.59
N GLN A 24 14.73 -4.46 -4.96
CA GLN A 24 14.57 -5.79 -5.54
C GLN A 24 13.10 -6.21 -5.60
N ALA A 25 12.33 -5.98 -4.53
CA ALA A 25 10.90 -6.21 -4.49
C ALA A 25 10.17 -5.39 -5.57
N PHE A 26 10.53 -4.11 -5.73
CA PHE A 26 9.97 -3.24 -6.75
C PHE A 26 10.24 -3.78 -8.16
N VAL A 27 11.48 -4.18 -8.47
CA VAL A 27 11.82 -4.77 -9.77
C VAL A 27 11.03 -6.05 -10.03
N TRP A 28 10.91 -6.92 -9.03
CA TRP A 28 10.12 -8.15 -9.15
C TRP A 28 8.64 -7.86 -9.43
N LEU A 29 8.02 -6.96 -8.65
CA LEU A 29 6.63 -6.54 -8.87
C LEU A 29 6.41 -5.94 -10.26
N VAL A 30 7.35 -5.12 -10.75
CA VAL A 30 7.33 -4.57 -12.12
C VAL A 30 7.42 -5.68 -13.17
N GLN A 31 8.24 -6.71 -12.96
CA GLN A 31 8.34 -7.84 -13.89
C GLN A 31 7.05 -8.66 -13.92
N GLU A 32 6.43 -8.86 -12.76
CA GLU A 32 5.24 -9.68 -12.60
C GLU A 32 3.95 -9.02 -13.08
N PHE A 33 3.82 -7.70 -12.86
CA PHE A 33 2.58 -6.96 -13.10
C PHE A 33 2.71 -5.88 -14.20
N GLY A 34 3.93 -5.51 -14.60
CA GLY A 34 4.18 -4.39 -15.50
C GLY A 34 3.92 -4.64 -16.99
N GLN A 35 3.72 -5.90 -17.41
CA GLN A 35 3.65 -6.26 -18.83
C GLN A 35 2.36 -5.80 -19.54
N ASN A 36 1.27 -5.58 -18.80
CA ASN A 36 -0.05 -5.26 -19.35
C ASN A 36 -0.39 -3.75 -19.32
N ASN A 37 0.57 -2.87 -19.64
CA ASN A 37 0.39 -1.41 -19.52
C ASN A 37 0.04 -0.93 -18.10
N GLN A 38 0.15 -1.77 -17.07
CA GLN A 38 -0.17 -1.39 -15.70
C GLN A 38 0.68 -0.20 -15.23
N LEU A 39 1.96 -0.16 -15.61
CA LEU A 39 2.86 0.94 -15.33
C LEU A 39 2.58 2.20 -16.15
N THR A 40 1.65 2.16 -17.12
CA THR A 40 1.20 3.35 -17.86
C THR A 40 0.05 4.06 -17.17
N LYS A 41 -0.67 3.38 -16.26
CA LYS A 41 -1.76 3.99 -15.51
C LYS A 41 -1.23 5.15 -14.64
N PRO A 42 -2.00 6.24 -14.49
CA PRO A 42 -1.61 7.34 -13.62
C PRO A 42 -1.68 6.91 -12.15
N MET A 43 -0.95 7.64 -11.30
CA MET A 43 -1.19 7.64 -9.86
C MET A 43 -2.56 8.26 -9.58
N LEU A 44 -3.43 7.55 -8.86
CA LEU A 44 -4.69 8.09 -8.34
C LEU A 44 -4.43 8.92 -7.07
N PHE A 45 -5.25 9.93 -6.86
CA PHE A 45 -5.17 10.87 -5.73
C PHE A 45 -6.54 11.53 -5.49
N PRO A 46 -6.82 12.05 -4.27
CA PRO A 46 -8.18 12.40 -3.82
C PRO A 46 -8.73 13.64 -4.53
N THR A 47 -9.28 13.43 -5.72
CA THR A 47 -9.94 14.44 -6.55
C THR A 47 -11.22 13.86 -7.12
N THR A 48 -12.18 14.72 -7.45
CA THR A 48 -13.44 14.31 -8.08
C THR A 48 -13.25 13.78 -9.50
N GLU A 49 -12.12 14.08 -10.15
CA GLU A 49 -11.74 13.48 -11.44
C GLU A 49 -11.43 11.98 -11.30
N HIS A 50 -10.63 11.62 -10.28
CA HIS A 50 -10.25 10.24 -10.04
C HIS A 50 -11.31 9.44 -9.25
N PHE A 51 -12.03 10.11 -8.36
CA PHE A 51 -13.07 9.53 -7.52
C PHE A 51 -14.35 10.37 -7.57
N PRO A 52 -15.14 10.24 -8.66
CA PRO A 52 -16.42 10.94 -8.82
C PRO A 52 -17.53 10.28 -7.98
N ILE A 53 -17.29 10.12 -6.67
CA ILE A 53 -18.16 9.42 -5.72
C ILE A 53 -18.61 10.43 -4.65
N PRO A 54 -19.87 10.40 -4.19
CA PRO A 54 -20.35 11.32 -3.17
C PRO A 54 -19.74 11.08 -1.77
N TYR A 55 -19.25 9.87 -1.49
CA TYR A 55 -18.67 9.47 -0.20
C TYR A 55 -19.58 9.80 0.99
N ASP A 56 -20.83 9.35 0.89
CA ASP A 56 -21.89 9.57 1.88
C ASP A 56 -21.98 8.47 2.95
N GLY A 57 -20.97 7.59 3.03
CA GLY A 57 -20.95 6.44 3.93
C GLY A 57 -21.91 5.31 3.54
N SER A 58 -22.55 5.38 2.37
CA SER A 58 -23.44 4.32 1.88
C SER A 58 -22.68 3.11 1.34
N HIS A 59 -23.39 1.97 1.28
CA HIS A 59 -22.89 0.77 0.61
C HIS A 59 -22.63 1.02 -0.89
N ASP A 60 -23.39 1.92 -1.54
CA ASP A 60 -23.17 2.24 -2.95
C ASP A 60 -21.86 3.01 -3.15
N SER A 61 -21.56 3.98 -2.28
CA SER A 61 -20.26 4.67 -2.28
C SER A 61 -19.10 3.68 -2.05
N PHE A 62 -19.30 2.68 -1.17
CA PHE A 62 -18.34 1.61 -0.94
C PHE A 62 -18.06 0.79 -2.21
N ILE A 63 -19.11 0.26 -2.86
CA ILE A 63 -18.98 -0.55 -4.07
C ILE A 63 -18.40 0.26 -5.23
N GLN A 64 -18.80 1.52 -5.39
CA GLN A 64 -18.19 2.41 -6.40
C GLN A 64 -16.70 2.63 -6.14
N THR A 65 -16.29 2.79 -4.88
CA THR A 65 -14.87 2.92 -4.51
C THR A 65 -14.11 1.65 -4.88
N ALA A 66 -14.67 0.48 -4.54
CA ALA A 66 -14.09 -0.81 -4.90
C ALA A 66 -13.96 -0.98 -6.43
N HIS A 67 -14.94 -0.53 -7.22
CA HIS A 67 -14.85 -0.58 -8.69
C HIS A 67 -13.69 0.26 -9.25
N ILE A 68 -13.44 1.45 -8.70
CA ILE A 68 -12.32 2.30 -9.14
C ILE A 68 -10.99 1.63 -8.80
N VAL A 69 -10.85 1.13 -7.56
CA VAL A 69 -9.64 0.44 -7.11
C VAL A 69 -9.40 -0.84 -7.90
N ALA A 70 -10.43 -1.66 -8.11
CA ALA A 70 -10.33 -2.89 -8.91
C ALA A 70 -9.89 -2.62 -10.34
N ARG A 71 -10.45 -1.59 -10.99
CA ARG A 71 -10.04 -1.18 -12.34
C ARG A 71 -8.58 -0.73 -12.37
N GLN A 72 -8.17 0.04 -11.37
CA GLN A 72 -6.79 0.49 -11.25
C GLN A 72 -5.83 -0.71 -11.07
N MET A 73 -6.29 -1.77 -10.38
CA MET A 73 -5.52 -2.98 -10.06
C MET A 73 -5.68 -4.14 -11.04
N ASP A 74 -6.44 -3.97 -12.12
CA ASP A 74 -6.82 -5.04 -13.07
C ASP A 74 -7.37 -6.28 -12.37
N ILE A 75 -8.35 -6.06 -11.50
CA ILE A 75 -9.07 -7.09 -10.76
C ILE A 75 -10.52 -7.13 -11.24
N ASP A 76 -11.01 -8.34 -11.51
CA ASP A 76 -12.43 -8.56 -11.76
C ASP A 76 -13.18 -8.72 -10.44
N LEU A 77 -13.96 -7.70 -10.05
CA LEU A 77 -14.76 -7.74 -8.82
C LEU A 77 -15.76 -8.91 -8.78
N GLN A 78 -16.15 -9.50 -9.91
CA GLN A 78 -17.04 -10.66 -9.90
C GLN A 78 -16.38 -11.89 -9.26
N THR A 79 -15.04 -11.91 -9.22
CA THR A 79 -14.24 -12.95 -8.57
C THR A 79 -14.07 -12.73 -7.06
N ILE A 80 -14.64 -11.66 -6.52
CA ILE A 80 -14.51 -11.28 -5.11
C ILE A 80 -15.89 -11.31 -4.46
N ASN A 81 -15.96 -11.89 -3.27
CA ASN A 81 -17.03 -11.64 -2.33
C ASN A 81 -16.57 -10.50 -1.41
N LEU A 82 -17.07 -9.29 -1.66
CA LEU A 82 -16.65 -8.09 -0.95
C LEU A 82 -17.75 -7.67 0.04
N GLU A 83 -17.44 -7.73 1.33
CA GLU A 83 -18.42 -7.52 2.40
C GLU A 83 -17.94 -6.49 3.43
N LEU A 84 -18.90 -5.89 4.14
CA LEU A 84 -18.65 -5.02 5.29
C LEU A 84 -18.90 -5.77 6.59
N TYR A 85 -18.01 -5.61 7.57
CA TYR A 85 -18.23 -6.11 8.93
C TYR A 85 -18.18 -4.98 9.95
N ASN A 86 -18.76 -5.24 11.13
CA ASN A 86 -18.62 -4.37 12.30
C ASN A 86 -17.73 -5.07 13.34
N GLU A 87 -16.89 -4.32 14.05
CA GLU A 87 -16.02 -4.84 15.12
C GLU A 87 -16.78 -5.63 16.21
N SER A 88 -18.09 -5.38 16.39
CA SER A 88 -18.93 -6.07 17.37
C SER A 88 -19.40 -7.48 16.96
N VAL A 89 -19.03 -7.97 15.78
CA VAL A 89 -19.48 -9.28 15.28
C VAL A 89 -18.59 -10.40 15.83
N GLN A 90 -19.12 -11.18 16.78
CA GLN A 90 -18.40 -12.26 17.47
C GLN A 90 -17.78 -13.32 16.56
N GLU A 91 -18.24 -13.48 15.32
CA GLU A 91 -17.72 -14.50 14.41
C GLU A 91 -17.84 -14.03 12.96
N ILE A 92 -16.70 -13.82 12.30
CA ILE A 92 -16.65 -13.70 10.83
C ILE A 92 -16.42 -15.12 10.31
N GLN A 93 -17.47 -15.75 9.79
CA GLN A 93 -17.35 -17.02 9.09
C GLN A 93 -16.96 -16.74 7.65
N SER A 94 -15.76 -17.13 7.26
CA SER A 94 -15.45 -17.33 5.84
C SER A 94 -15.99 -18.70 5.39
N ASP A 95 -16.40 -18.78 4.13
CA ASP A 95 -16.87 -20.02 3.50
C ASP A 95 -15.75 -21.08 3.34
N ILE A 96 -14.51 -20.71 3.70
CA ILE A 96 -13.33 -21.58 3.77
C ILE A 96 -13.20 -22.25 5.16
N GLY A 97 -14.17 -22.04 6.06
CA GLY A 97 -14.21 -22.63 7.40
C GLY A 97 -13.28 -21.96 8.41
N ILE A 98 -12.76 -20.77 8.10
CA ILE A 98 -12.02 -19.93 9.06
C ILE A 98 -13.03 -19.01 9.74
N SER A 99 -13.24 -19.22 11.04
CA SER A 99 -13.96 -18.28 11.90
C SER A 99 -12.97 -17.36 12.60
N ILE A 100 -13.11 -16.05 12.40
CA ILE A 100 -12.39 -15.05 13.20
C ILE A 100 -13.31 -14.52 14.29
N PHE A 101 -12.89 -14.68 15.54
CA PHE A 101 -13.56 -14.06 16.68
C PHE A 101 -12.99 -12.65 16.87
N THR A 102 -13.83 -11.61 16.77
CA THR A 102 -13.38 -10.21 16.91
C THR A 102 -13.33 -9.72 18.36
N GLN A 103 -13.73 -10.55 19.33
CA GLN A 103 -13.48 -10.25 20.74
C GLN A 103 -12.09 -10.76 21.12
N PRO A 104 -11.30 -9.95 21.85
CA PRO A 104 -10.13 -10.48 22.53
C PRO A 104 -10.66 -11.41 23.63
N ASP A 105 -10.52 -12.72 23.44
CA ASP A 105 -10.24 -13.54 24.62
C ASP A 105 -8.90 -13.03 25.17
N ASP A 106 -8.73 -12.95 26.50
CA ASP A 106 -7.52 -12.39 27.17
C ASP A 106 -6.21 -13.12 26.76
N THR A 107 -6.32 -14.13 25.90
CA THR A 107 -5.26 -14.99 25.35
C THR A 107 -5.03 -14.82 23.84
N SER A 108 -5.88 -14.07 23.13
CA SER A 108 -5.86 -13.96 21.66
C SER A 108 -5.49 -12.55 21.20
N GLU A 109 -4.22 -12.38 20.82
CA GLU A 109 -3.67 -11.17 20.18
C GLU A 109 -4.04 -11.11 18.68
N VAL A 110 -5.33 -11.13 18.32
CA VAL A 110 -5.72 -10.83 16.92
C VAL A 110 -6.02 -9.33 16.82
N PRO A 111 -5.17 -8.53 16.15
CA PRO A 111 -5.38 -7.09 16.05
C PRO A 111 -6.70 -6.77 15.34
N LEU A 112 -7.34 -5.67 15.74
CA LEU A 112 -8.46 -5.08 15.01
C LEU A 112 -7.93 -4.57 13.66
N THR A 113 -8.06 -5.36 12.60
CA THR A 113 -7.60 -4.97 11.26
C THR A 113 -8.66 -4.10 10.58
N ALA A 114 -8.24 -3.21 9.69
CA ALA A 114 -9.16 -2.38 8.91
C ALA A 114 -9.80 -3.14 7.74
N GLY A 115 -9.17 -4.23 7.31
CA GLY A 115 -9.61 -5.13 6.26
C GLY A 115 -9.07 -6.55 6.52
N LEU A 116 -9.66 -7.51 5.83
CA LEU A 116 -9.28 -8.92 5.87
C LEU A 116 -9.41 -9.53 4.48
N TYR A 117 -8.38 -10.21 4.02
CA TYR A 117 -8.39 -11.05 2.83
C TYR A 117 -8.34 -12.53 3.21
N PHE A 118 -9.18 -13.33 2.57
CA PHE A 118 -9.08 -14.78 2.56
C PHE A 118 -9.00 -15.28 1.12
N GLY A 119 -8.46 -16.50 0.97
CA GLY A 119 -8.36 -17.18 -0.32
C GLY A 119 -9.73 -17.46 -0.97
N LYS A 120 -9.74 -18.34 -1.97
CA LYS A 120 -11.00 -18.68 -2.64
C LYS A 120 -11.92 -19.49 -1.73
N ASN A 121 -13.17 -19.05 -1.62
CA ASN A 121 -14.27 -19.76 -0.99
C ASN A 121 -14.79 -20.94 -1.82
N ALA A 122 -15.78 -21.65 -1.30
CA ALA A 122 -16.41 -22.80 -1.95
C ALA A 122 -17.03 -22.45 -3.32
N ALA A 123 -17.44 -21.19 -3.53
CA ALA A 123 -17.94 -20.68 -4.80
C ALA A 123 -16.81 -20.21 -5.76
N GLY A 124 -15.54 -20.33 -5.36
CA GLY A 124 -14.37 -19.96 -6.15
C GLY A 124 -14.04 -18.47 -6.15
N LYS A 125 -14.63 -17.67 -5.24
CA LYS A 125 -14.40 -16.23 -5.09
C LYS A 125 -13.47 -15.92 -3.92
N TYR A 126 -12.65 -14.88 -4.02
CA TYR A 126 -11.86 -14.38 -2.90
C TYR A 126 -12.76 -13.66 -1.89
N ASP A 127 -12.70 -14.01 -0.61
CA ASP A 127 -13.44 -13.25 0.41
C ASP A 127 -12.60 -12.06 0.87
N VAL A 128 -13.18 -10.86 0.79
CA VAL A 128 -12.58 -9.62 1.29
C VAL A 128 -13.59 -8.93 2.19
N PHE A 129 -13.19 -8.66 3.43
CA PHE A 129 -14.01 -7.98 4.41
C PHE A 129 -13.39 -6.64 4.75
N ILE A 130 -14.20 -5.58 4.74
CA ILE A 130 -13.79 -4.21 5.07
C ILE A 130 -14.57 -3.74 6.29
N GLU A 131 -13.87 -3.18 7.28
CA GLU A 131 -14.54 -2.71 8.49
C GLU A 131 -15.40 -1.47 8.16
N LYS A 132 -16.63 -1.42 8.67
CA LYS A 132 -17.64 -0.41 8.30
C LYS A 132 -17.26 1.02 8.69
N TYR A 133 -16.50 1.23 9.77
CA TYR A 133 -15.97 2.54 10.14
C TYR A 133 -15.09 3.17 9.06
N ASN A 134 -14.45 2.37 8.18
CA ASN A 134 -13.73 2.90 7.01
C ASN A 134 -14.60 3.76 6.10
N LEU A 135 -15.93 3.54 6.07
CA LEU A 135 -16.84 4.34 5.24
C LEU A 135 -16.90 5.82 5.64
N ASN A 136 -16.42 6.16 6.85
CA ASN A 136 -16.35 7.54 7.34
C ASN A 136 -15.10 8.30 6.86
N ASP A 137 -14.17 7.60 6.21
CA ASP A 137 -12.90 8.16 5.76
C ASP A 137 -12.57 7.69 4.34
N PRO A 138 -12.85 8.51 3.31
CA PRO A 138 -12.65 8.14 1.91
C PRO A 138 -11.24 7.71 1.56
N GLU A 139 -10.22 8.40 2.12
CA GLU A 139 -8.82 8.04 1.83
C GLU A 139 -8.44 6.72 2.48
N LYS A 140 -8.90 6.48 3.72
CA LYS A 140 -8.69 5.20 4.41
C LYS A 140 -9.40 4.07 3.67
N LEU A 141 -10.64 4.27 3.23
CA LEU A 141 -11.38 3.27 2.47
C LEU A 141 -10.63 2.83 1.19
N VAL A 142 -10.13 3.79 0.42
CA VAL A 142 -9.33 3.51 -0.77
C VAL A 142 -8.05 2.74 -0.42
N ALA A 143 -7.33 3.19 0.62
CA ALA A 143 -6.10 2.55 1.07
C ALA A 143 -6.32 1.10 1.50
N THR A 144 -7.36 0.84 2.31
CA THR A 144 -7.71 -0.49 2.80
C THR A 144 -8.11 -1.41 1.66
N ILE A 145 -9.01 -0.99 0.76
CA ILE A 145 -9.42 -1.83 -0.37
C ILE A 145 -8.20 -2.15 -1.26
N ALA A 146 -7.34 -1.17 -1.53
CA ALA A 146 -6.15 -1.38 -2.35
C ALA A 146 -5.16 -2.36 -1.70
N HIS A 147 -5.04 -2.31 -0.37
CA HIS A 147 -4.23 -3.25 0.41
C HIS A 147 -4.76 -4.68 0.28
N GLU A 148 -6.05 -4.90 0.57
CA GLU A 148 -6.65 -6.24 0.46
C GLU A 148 -6.63 -6.77 -0.99
N PHE A 149 -6.78 -5.88 -1.97
CA PHE A 149 -6.67 -6.27 -3.38
C PHE A 149 -5.24 -6.59 -3.79
N ALA A 150 -4.23 -5.98 -3.17
CA ALA A 150 -2.84 -6.37 -3.38
C ALA A 150 -2.57 -7.81 -2.89
N HIS A 151 -3.23 -8.26 -1.81
CA HIS A 151 -3.19 -9.66 -1.40
C HIS A 151 -3.74 -10.60 -2.48
N ILE A 152 -4.80 -10.22 -3.19
CA ILE A 152 -5.32 -11.00 -4.33
C ILE A 152 -4.26 -11.09 -5.45
N LYS A 153 -3.60 -9.97 -5.80
CA LYS A 153 -2.54 -9.98 -6.82
C LYS A 153 -1.38 -10.89 -6.43
N LEU A 154 -0.94 -10.83 -5.18
CA LEU A 154 0.24 -11.57 -4.71
C LEU A 154 -0.06 -13.04 -4.41
N LEU A 155 -1.06 -13.31 -3.57
CA LEU A 155 -1.37 -14.64 -3.06
C LEU A 155 -2.35 -15.37 -3.98
N GLY A 156 -3.32 -14.66 -4.54
CA GLY A 156 -4.34 -15.23 -5.41
C GLY A 156 -3.86 -15.53 -6.82
N GLU A 157 -3.20 -14.58 -7.49
CA GLU A 157 -2.76 -14.73 -8.88
C GLU A 157 -1.34 -15.28 -9.00
N LYS A 158 -0.40 -14.79 -8.17
CA LYS A 158 1.02 -15.15 -8.24
C LYS A 158 1.43 -16.26 -7.27
N GLN A 159 0.57 -16.60 -6.31
CA GLN A 159 0.83 -17.64 -5.30
C GLN A 159 2.19 -17.45 -4.60
N VAL A 160 2.53 -16.19 -4.28
CA VAL A 160 3.74 -15.89 -3.52
C VAL A 160 3.67 -16.65 -2.19
N ALA A 161 4.71 -17.45 -1.90
CA ALA A 161 4.71 -18.39 -0.78
C ALA A 161 4.66 -17.71 0.61
N PHE A 162 4.91 -16.41 0.68
CA PHE A 162 4.93 -15.63 1.92
C PHE A 162 3.96 -14.46 1.82
N ASN A 163 3.07 -14.34 2.81
CA ASN A 163 2.31 -13.12 3.03
C ASN A 163 3.24 -12.09 3.69
N ASP A 164 3.80 -11.19 2.89
CA ASP A 164 4.61 -10.06 3.36
C ASP A 164 3.81 -8.78 3.14
N GLU A 165 3.24 -8.27 4.22
CA GLU A 165 2.41 -7.07 4.19
C GLU A 165 3.18 -5.81 3.72
N SER A 166 4.51 -5.78 3.88
CA SER A 166 5.34 -4.70 3.31
C SER A 166 5.44 -4.82 1.78
N LEU A 167 5.42 -6.05 1.25
CA LEU A 167 5.32 -6.30 -0.19
C LEU A 167 3.91 -5.96 -0.71
N THR A 168 2.87 -6.25 0.08
CA THR A 168 1.48 -5.83 -0.19
C THR A 168 1.38 -4.31 -0.27
N ASP A 169 1.95 -3.58 0.69
CA ASP A 169 2.05 -2.12 0.66
C ASP A 169 2.76 -1.61 -0.61
N LEU A 170 3.94 -2.16 -0.94
CA LEU A 170 4.69 -1.81 -2.15
C LEU A 170 3.89 -2.09 -3.44
N THR A 171 3.05 -3.12 -3.43
CA THR A 171 2.19 -3.46 -4.57
C THR A 171 1.21 -2.33 -4.85
N THR A 172 0.61 -1.71 -3.83
CA THR A 172 -0.29 -0.55 -4.01
C THR A 172 0.38 0.63 -4.73
N VAL A 173 1.69 0.83 -4.51
CA VAL A 173 2.48 1.87 -5.18
C VAL A 173 2.59 1.60 -6.67
N ILE A 174 2.91 0.37 -7.07
CA ILE A 174 3.08 -0.02 -8.48
C ILE A 174 1.76 0.03 -9.24
N PHE A 175 0.66 -0.28 -8.56
CA PHE A 175 -0.67 -0.09 -9.11
C PHE A 175 -1.16 1.36 -9.07
N GLY A 176 -0.34 2.32 -8.62
CA GLY A 176 -0.68 3.75 -8.69
C GLY A 176 -1.70 4.20 -7.66
N ILE A 177 -1.76 3.56 -6.48
CA ILE A 177 -2.66 3.93 -5.37
C ILE A 177 -1.86 4.40 -4.13
N GLY A 178 -0.54 4.31 -4.18
CA GLY A 178 0.35 4.54 -3.02
C GLY A 178 0.23 5.90 -2.32
N VAL A 179 -0.38 6.93 -2.93
CA VAL A 179 -0.69 8.21 -2.26
C VAL A 179 -1.60 7.99 -1.05
N PHE A 180 -2.65 7.17 -1.21
CA PHE A 180 -3.64 6.90 -0.17
C PHE A 180 -3.02 6.10 0.98
N ASN A 181 -2.35 4.98 0.66
CA ASN A 181 -1.70 4.13 1.65
C ASN A 181 -0.61 4.87 2.43
N ALA A 182 0.24 5.65 1.76
CA ALA A 182 1.29 6.43 2.42
C ALA A 182 0.73 7.50 3.37
N ASN A 183 -0.36 8.19 2.99
CA ASN A 183 -1.01 9.18 3.83
C ASN A 183 -1.70 8.54 5.04
N CYS A 184 -2.38 7.41 4.85
CA CYS A 184 -3.12 6.71 5.91
C CYS A 184 -2.17 6.08 6.93
N ALA A 185 -1.13 5.36 6.49
CA ALA A 185 -0.15 4.75 7.39
C ALA A 185 0.49 5.77 8.34
N PHE A 186 0.79 6.97 7.83
CA PHE A 186 1.32 8.05 8.66
C PHE A 186 0.31 8.59 9.69
N ARG A 187 -0.98 8.66 9.35
CA ARG A 187 -2.04 9.09 10.28
C ARG A 187 -2.23 8.07 11.40
N GLU A 188 -2.15 6.78 11.12
CA GLU A 188 -2.29 5.72 12.12
C GLU A 188 -1.09 5.69 13.09
N ILE A 189 0.14 5.87 12.59
CA ILE A 189 1.35 6.00 13.43
C ILE A 189 1.23 7.19 14.41
N LYS A 190 0.60 8.30 13.99
CA LYS A 190 0.36 9.45 14.89
C LYS A 190 -0.71 9.19 15.94
N ASN A 191 -1.74 8.43 15.61
CA ASN A 191 -2.85 8.11 16.53
C ASN A 191 -2.46 7.00 17.54
N PHE A 192 -1.36 6.30 17.29
CA PHE A 192 -0.76 5.29 18.17
C PHE A 192 -0.42 5.81 19.59
N SER A 193 -0.38 7.13 19.79
CA SER A 193 -0.22 7.71 21.13
C SER A 193 -1.51 7.73 21.98
N VAL A 194 -2.68 7.32 21.47
CA VAL A 194 -3.97 7.47 22.20
C VAL A 194 -4.91 6.25 22.17
N ARG A 195 -4.93 5.36 21.16
CA ARG A 195 -5.84 4.18 21.18
C ARG A 195 -5.55 3.18 20.06
N GLY A 196 -5.44 1.89 20.40
CA GLY A 196 -5.83 0.71 19.61
C GLY A 196 -5.11 0.45 18.26
N HIS A 197 -4.53 -0.75 18.13
CA HIS A 197 -3.86 -1.23 16.93
C HIS A 197 -4.81 -1.29 15.72
N SER A 198 -4.61 -0.40 14.74
CA SER A 198 -4.92 -0.63 13.33
C SER A 198 -3.59 -0.54 12.60
N THR A 199 -3.25 -1.56 11.81
CA THR A 199 -1.97 -1.63 11.08
C THR A 199 -2.25 -1.54 9.58
N LEU A 200 -2.77 -0.40 9.10
CA LEU A 200 -2.57 -0.04 7.70
C LEU A 200 -1.14 0.48 7.55
N GLY A 201 -0.24 -0.39 7.09
CA GLY A 201 1.10 0.00 6.69
C GLY A 201 2.19 -0.62 7.56
N TYR A 202 2.87 -1.61 7.01
CA TYR A 202 4.08 -2.21 7.57
C TYR A 202 5.31 -1.42 7.15
N LEU A 203 5.22 -0.69 6.03
CA LEU A 203 6.22 0.30 5.66
C LEU A 203 6.21 1.49 6.63
N LYS A 204 7.39 1.83 7.14
CA LYS A 204 7.59 3.05 7.95
C LYS A 204 7.46 4.29 7.08
N GLN A 205 7.24 5.46 7.72
CA GLN A 205 7.08 6.75 7.02
C GLN A 205 8.18 7.02 5.95
N ARG A 206 9.45 6.78 6.28
CA ARG A 206 10.56 7.00 5.34
C ARG A 206 10.56 6.00 4.19
N GLU A 207 10.11 4.78 4.45
CA GLU A 207 10.02 3.71 3.46
C GLU A 207 8.91 4.04 2.46
N TRP A 208 7.75 4.55 2.89
CA TRP A 208 6.72 5.09 1.98
C TRP A 208 7.26 6.19 1.06
N GLY A 209 8.01 7.15 1.62
CA GLY A 209 8.68 8.18 0.83
C GLY A 209 9.67 7.60 -0.18
N TYR A 210 10.40 6.55 0.18
CA TYR A 210 11.32 5.84 -0.72
C TYR A 210 10.58 5.04 -1.81
N ALA A 211 9.51 4.31 -1.48
CA ALA A 211 8.72 3.54 -2.43
C ALA A 211 8.12 4.42 -3.53
N LEU A 212 7.51 5.55 -3.15
CA LEU A 212 6.98 6.52 -4.10
C LEU A 212 8.09 7.14 -4.97
N ALA A 213 9.29 7.35 -4.40
CA ALA A 213 10.44 7.83 -5.17
C ALA A 213 10.94 6.78 -6.17
N LEU A 214 10.95 5.49 -5.82
CA LEU A 214 11.26 4.40 -6.76
C LEU A 214 10.28 4.40 -7.92
N TYR A 215 8.99 4.53 -7.63
CA TYR A 215 7.95 4.62 -8.65
C TYR A 215 8.17 5.81 -9.59
N ALA A 216 8.34 7.02 -9.05
CA ALA A 216 8.60 8.21 -9.84
C ALA A 216 9.90 8.09 -10.67
N TYR A 217 10.98 7.59 -10.06
CA TYR A 217 12.28 7.39 -10.72
C TYR A 217 12.18 6.39 -11.86
N PHE A 218 11.50 5.25 -11.64
CA PHE A 218 11.24 4.24 -12.66
C PHE A 218 10.42 4.81 -13.83
N LYS A 219 9.40 5.61 -13.53
CA LYS A 219 8.55 6.33 -14.51
C LYS A 219 9.24 7.53 -15.16
N GLN A 220 10.43 7.89 -14.70
CA GLN A 220 11.15 9.11 -15.09
C GLN A 220 10.37 10.41 -14.83
N GLU A 221 9.50 10.39 -13.82
CA GLU A 221 8.73 11.54 -13.34
C GLU A 221 9.59 12.35 -12.37
N LYS A 222 9.97 13.58 -12.76
CA LYS A 222 10.80 14.46 -11.93
C LYS A 222 10.00 15.30 -10.94
N ASP A 223 8.83 15.77 -11.37
CA ASP A 223 7.93 16.60 -10.57
C ASP A 223 6.47 16.17 -10.79
N PRO A 224 6.08 15.03 -10.20
CA PRO A 224 4.75 14.49 -10.41
C PRO A 224 3.67 15.34 -9.72
N ALA A 225 2.55 15.57 -10.39
CA ALA A 225 1.42 16.35 -9.84
C ALA A 225 0.88 15.76 -8.52
N TRP A 226 0.90 14.43 -8.38
CA TRP A 226 0.45 13.72 -7.18
C TRP A 226 1.29 14.04 -5.93
N LEU A 227 2.48 14.62 -6.07
CA LEU A 227 3.33 15.03 -4.96
C LEU A 227 2.64 16.05 -4.03
N HIS A 228 1.75 16.88 -4.58
CA HIS A 228 0.99 17.89 -3.83
C HIS A 228 -0.10 17.27 -2.94
N HIS A 229 -0.46 16.01 -3.15
CA HIS A 229 -1.46 15.28 -2.37
C HIS A 229 -0.86 14.45 -1.23
N LEU A 230 0.47 14.32 -1.16
CA LEU A 230 1.14 13.67 -0.04
C LEU A 230 1.15 14.55 1.20
N THR A 231 1.07 13.93 2.38
CA THR A 231 1.35 14.63 3.64
C THR A 231 2.75 15.27 3.64
N PRO A 232 2.97 16.38 4.38
CA PRO A 232 4.25 17.11 4.34
C PRO A 232 5.48 16.24 4.67
N ASN A 233 5.33 15.28 5.59
CA ASN A 233 6.39 14.39 6.00
C ASN A 233 6.79 13.41 4.89
N ILE A 234 5.81 12.68 4.34
CA ILE A 234 6.03 11.75 3.23
C ILE A 234 6.60 12.50 2.02
N ARG A 235 6.08 13.70 1.73
CA ARG A 235 6.61 14.57 0.66
C ARG A 235 8.08 14.94 0.87
N SER A 236 8.47 15.24 2.12
CA SER A 236 9.85 15.55 2.47
C SER A 236 10.76 14.34 2.27
N ASP A 237 10.33 13.16 2.72
CA ASP A 237 11.09 11.92 2.58
C ASP A 237 11.20 11.49 1.10
N PHE A 238 10.13 11.62 0.31
CA PHE A 238 10.16 11.46 -1.14
C PHE A 238 11.22 12.34 -1.80
N LYS A 239 11.25 13.64 -1.47
CA LYS A 239 12.20 14.59 -2.06
C LYS A 239 13.66 14.23 -1.75
N LYS A 240 13.94 13.72 -0.55
CA LYS A 240 15.28 13.22 -0.19
C LYS A 240 15.63 11.96 -0.96
N SER A 241 14.70 11.01 -1.03
CA SER A 241 14.86 9.74 -1.76
C SER A 241 15.13 9.96 -3.25
N ILE A 242 14.32 10.79 -3.92
CA ILE A 242 14.46 11.03 -5.36
C ILE A 242 15.77 11.77 -5.68
N ALA A 243 16.20 12.70 -4.81
CA ALA A 243 17.49 13.38 -4.95
C ALA A 243 18.66 12.40 -4.79
N PHE A 244 18.59 11.48 -3.81
CA PHE A 244 19.55 10.40 -3.65
C PHE A 244 19.62 9.50 -4.90
N MET A 245 18.47 9.08 -5.45
CA MET A 245 18.42 8.23 -6.64
C MET A 245 19.07 8.87 -7.86
N TYR A 246 18.72 10.13 -8.16
CA TYR A 246 19.31 10.86 -9.29
C TYR A 246 20.79 11.19 -9.10
N ALA A 247 21.28 11.32 -7.86
CA ALA A 247 22.70 11.46 -7.58
C ALA A 247 23.47 10.13 -7.68
N ASN A 248 22.78 8.98 -7.61
CA ASN A 248 23.37 7.65 -7.55
C ASN A 248 22.76 6.64 -8.56
N PRO A 249 22.57 6.98 -9.85
CA PRO A 249 21.85 6.13 -10.80
C PRO A 249 22.52 4.77 -11.06
N ALA A 250 23.83 4.66 -10.80
CA ALA A 250 24.57 3.40 -10.90
C ALA A 250 24.26 2.40 -9.77
N ARG A 251 23.59 2.86 -8.70
CA ARG A 251 23.26 2.05 -7.52
C ARG A 251 21.83 1.52 -7.56
N ILE A 252 20.90 2.36 -8.00
CA ILE A 252 19.47 2.08 -7.97
C ILE A 252 19.12 0.94 -8.94
N PHE A 253 18.47 -0.11 -8.44
CA PHE A 253 18.08 -1.35 -9.13
C PHE A 253 19.24 -2.22 -9.63
N LYS A 254 20.49 -1.95 -9.25
CA LYS A 254 21.68 -2.70 -9.72
C LYS A 254 22.36 -3.52 -8.62
N GLU A 255 22.27 -3.06 -7.39
CA GLU A 255 22.83 -3.76 -6.23
C GLU A 255 21.88 -4.90 -5.79
N LYS A 256 22.44 -6.04 -5.38
CA LYS A 256 21.63 -7.21 -4.96
C LYS A 256 21.36 -7.19 -3.46
N TYR A 257 20.13 -7.50 -3.07
CA TYR A 257 19.83 -7.83 -1.68
C TYR A 257 20.39 -9.21 -1.34
N LYS A 258 21.05 -9.32 -0.18
CA LYS A 258 21.54 -10.58 0.37
C LYS A 258 21.01 -10.72 1.80
N PRO A 259 20.03 -11.62 2.04
CA PRO A 259 19.55 -11.87 3.39
C PRO A 259 20.69 -12.35 4.29
N GLY A 260 20.92 -11.70 5.42
CA GLY A 260 21.86 -12.16 6.46
C GLY A 260 23.32 -11.68 6.38
N GLU A 261 23.70 -10.82 5.43
CA GLU A 261 25.06 -10.23 5.36
C GLU A 261 25.18 -8.86 6.08
N GLN A 262 24.27 -8.53 6.99
CA GLN A 262 24.36 -7.31 7.80
C GLN A 262 24.76 -7.66 9.23
N ALA A 263 26.07 -7.68 9.46
CA ALA A 263 26.68 -7.53 10.77
C ALA A 263 26.93 -6.05 11.06
#